data_AF-A0AAD4N368-F1
#
_entry.id   AF-A0AAD4N368-F1
#
_cell.length_a   1.000
_cell.length_b   1.000
_cell.length_c   1.000
_cell.angle_alpha   90.00
_cell.angle_beta   90.00
_cell.angle_gamma   90.00
#
_symmetry.space_group_name_H-M   'P 1'
#
loop_
_entity.id
_entity.type
_entity.pdbx_description
1 polymer ?
#
loop_
_entity_poly.entity_id
_entity_poly.type
_entity_poly.pdbx_seq_one_letter_code
_entity_poly.pdbx_strand_id
1 'polypeptide(L)'
;MKGSWPMLCKIFALFLVLVNSVLATKRENHFGKPCKLCECFIYYSDRDVAIPHIPYKVVKNPYESTEDRCLATCKADPECKMVVYGFVGGRQVFTCELYDQVNVKNPIYAPFTNIYLKRGPICNSKFANTFYPLQVVDGDETVIARKSRYVKLSQRQNPFNFG
;
A
#
# COMPACT_ATOMS: atom_id res chain seq x y z
N MET A 1 -26.74 -57.66 -15.47
CA MET A 1 -26.53 -56.31 -16.03
C MET A 1 -25.72 -55.51 -15.00
N LYS A 2 -24.40 -55.36 -15.20
CA LYS A 2 -23.52 -54.63 -14.27
C LYS A 2 -23.39 -53.18 -14.78
N GLY A 3 -24.07 -52.26 -14.10
CA GLY A 3 -24.08 -50.83 -14.41
C GLY A 3 -22.77 -50.16 -14.01
N SER A 4 -22.14 -49.54 -14.99
CA SER A 4 -20.91 -48.76 -14.88
C SER A 4 -21.20 -47.41 -14.22
N TRP A 5 -20.74 -47.20 -12.98
CA TRP A 5 -20.75 -45.88 -12.35
C TRP A 5 -19.53 -45.65 -11.45
N PRO A 6 -18.39 -45.19 -12.03
CA PRO A 6 -17.42 -44.44 -11.22
C PRO A 6 -16.93 -43.14 -11.87
N MET A 7 -17.46 -42.75 -13.03
CA MET A 7 -16.94 -41.61 -13.81
C MET A 7 -17.55 -40.24 -13.43
N LEU A 8 -18.77 -40.19 -12.91
CA LEU A 8 -19.49 -38.92 -12.71
C LEU A 8 -19.04 -38.14 -11.46
N CYS A 9 -18.46 -38.79 -10.45
CA CYS A 9 -18.02 -38.12 -9.22
C CYS A 9 -16.70 -37.33 -9.40
N LYS A 10 -15.83 -37.78 -10.32
CA LYS A 10 -14.52 -37.14 -10.58
C LYS A 10 -14.64 -35.82 -11.36
N ILE A 11 -15.69 -35.67 -12.18
CA ILE A 11 -15.88 -34.48 -13.02
C ILE A 11 -16.35 -33.28 -12.17
N PHE A 12 -17.15 -33.51 -11.13
CA PHE A 12 -17.68 -32.46 -10.27
C PHE A 12 -16.60 -31.83 -9.36
N ALA A 13 -15.65 -32.64 -8.89
CA ALA A 13 -14.53 -32.16 -8.07
C ALA A 13 -13.56 -31.26 -8.84
N LEU A 14 -13.34 -31.52 -10.14
CA LEU A 14 -12.47 -30.70 -10.99
C LEU A 14 -13.08 -29.30 -11.25
N PHE A 15 -14.40 -29.22 -11.37
CA PHE A 15 -15.11 -27.96 -11.60
C PHE A 15 -15.03 -27.02 -10.38
N LEU A 16 -15.10 -27.56 -9.16
CA LEU A 16 -14.98 -26.80 -7.91
C LEU A 16 -13.57 -26.20 -7.68
N VAL A 17 -12.51 -26.87 -8.16
CA VAL A 17 -11.14 -26.34 -8.08
C VAL A 17 -10.91 -25.21 -9.10
N LEU A 18 -11.54 -25.30 -10.28
CA LEU A 18 -11.44 -24.28 -11.32
C LEU A 18 -12.22 -23.00 -11.00
N VAL A 19 -13.38 -23.10 -10.32
CA VAL A 19 -14.16 -21.89 -9.96
C VAL A 19 -13.46 -21.07 -8.85
N ASN A 20 -12.76 -21.72 -7.92
CA ASN A 20 -12.01 -21.01 -6.87
C ASN A 20 -10.74 -20.31 -7.36
N SER A 21 -10.14 -20.78 -8.46
CA SER A 21 -8.93 -20.16 -9.01
C SER A 21 -9.22 -18.88 -9.81
N VAL A 22 -10.46 -18.67 -10.27
CA VAL A 22 -10.88 -17.44 -10.97
C VAL A 22 -11.08 -16.27 -10.00
N LEU A 23 -11.40 -16.50 -8.72
CA LEU A 23 -11.51 -15.42 -7.75
C LEU A 23 -10.16 -14.81 -7.32
N ALA A 24 -9.06 -15.52 -7.55
CA ALA A 24 -7.71 -15.06 -7.17
C ALA A 24 -7.04 -14.14 -8.21
N THR A 25 -7.57 -14.08 -9.45
CA THR A 25 -6.97 -13.31 -10.55
C THR A 25 -7.39 -11.84 -10.60
N LYS A 26 -8.23 -11.39 -9.65
CA LYS A 26 -8.68 -9.99 -9.54
C LYS A 26 -8.09 -9.24 -8.34
N ARG A 27 -6.92 -9.66 -7.84
CA ARG A 27 -6.13 -8.81 -6.93
C ARG A 27 -5.37 -7.79 -7.77
N GLU A 28 -5.61 -6.51 -7.53
CA GLU A 28 -4.82 -5.45 -8.16
C GLU A 28 -3.37 -5.57 -7.67
N ASN A 29 -2.47 -5.98 -8.56
CA ASN A 29 -1.07 -6.27 -8.25
C ASN A 29 -0.36 -5.06 -7.62
N HIS A 30 0.32 -5.28 -6.50
CA HIS A 30 0.75 -4.21 -5.59
C HIS A 30 2.03 -3.47 -5.97
N PHE A 31 2.92 -4.00 -6.82
CA PHE A 31 4.15 -3.32 -7.22
C PHE A 31 4.54 -3.76 -8.64
N GLY A 32 4.92 -2.82 -9.52
CA GLY A 32 5.48 -3.11 -10.85
C GLY A 32 4.73 -2.56 -12.07
N LYS A 33 3.52 -1.99 -11.91
CA LYS A 33 2.93 -1.15 -12.96
C LYS A 33 3.39 0.30 -12.76
N PRO A 34 3.64 1.06 -13.85
CA PRO A 34 3.95 2.47 -13.72
C PRO A 34 2.77 3.17 -13.06
N CYS A 35 3.05 3.87 -11.97
CA CYS A 35 2.06 4.67 -11.26
C CYS A 35 1.48 5.75 -12.18
N LYS A 36 0.15 5.79 -12.28
CA LYS A 36 -0.55 6.69 -13.21
C LYS A 36 -0.83 8.04 -12.58
N LEU A 37 -1.18 8.07 -11.29
CA LEU A 37 -1.49 9.29 -10.56
C LEU A 37 -0.25 10.00 -10.02
N CYS A 38 0.93 9.38 -10.08
CA CYS A 38 2.18 9.98 -9.61
C CYS A 38 2.54 11.27 -10.33
N GLU A 39 2.05 11.51 -11.55
CA GLU A 39 2.22 12.80 -12.25
C GLU A 39 1.58 13.98 -11.49
N CYS A 40 0.62 13.72 -10.60
CA CYS A 40 -0.01 14.71 -9.74
C CYS A 40 0.79 15.01 -8.46
N PHE A 41 1.87 14.28 -8.20
CA PHE A 41 2.62 14.35 -6.96
C PHE A 41 4.10 14.60 -7.22
N ILE A 42 4.78 15.22 -6.26
CA ILE A 42 6.24 15.17 -6.15
C ILE A 42 6.54 14.00 -5.23
N TYR A 43 7.41 13.07 -5.61
CA TYR A 43 7.72 11.92 -4.77
C TYR A 43 9.18 11.87 -4.34
N TYR A 44 9.40 11.35 -3.13
CA TYR A 44 10.71 11.00 -2.58
C TYR A 44 10.74 9.49 -2.40
N SER A 45 11.63 8.82 -3.13
CA SER A 45 11.72 7.37 -3.11
C SER A 45 12.53 6.83 -1.94
N ASP A 46 12.16 5.64 -1.47
CA ASP A 46 12.80 4.95 -0.34
C ASP A 46 12.88 5.81 0.93
N ARG A 47 11.81 6.56 1.21
CA ARG A 47 11.68 7.47 2.34
C ARG A 47 10.34 7.28 3.04
N ASP A 48 10.38 7.36 4.37
CA ASP A 48 9.20 7.46 5.25
C ASP A 48 9.31 8.74 6.11
N VAL A 49 8.18 9.23 6.59
CA VAL A 49 8.07 10.42 7.46
C VAL A 49 8.72 10.13 8.82
N ALA A 50 9.46 11.12 9.33
CA ALA A 50 10.15 11.02 10.61
C ALA A 50 9.21 11.00 11.82
N ILE A 51 9.56 10.21 12.83
CA ILE A 51 8.92 10.19 14.15
C ILE A 51 9.16 11.54 14.85
N PRO A 52 8.21 12.10 15.62
CA PRO A 52 6.96 11.50 16.10
C PRO A 52 5.70 11.91 15.30
N HIS A 53 5.82 12.12 13.98
CA HIS A 53 4.67 12.58 13.20
C HIS A 53 3.69 11.44 12.93
N ILE A 54 2.44 11.64 13.33
CA ILE A 54 1.33 10.71 13.14
C ILE A 54 0.54 11.19 11.91
N PRO A 55 0.22 10.31 10.95
CA PRO A 55 -0.73 10.65 9.89
C PRO A 55 -2.11 10.88 10.50
N TYR A 56 -2.87 11.85 10.03
CA TYR A 56 -4.23 12.05 10.54
C TYR A 56 -5.17 10.90 10.12
N LYS A 57 -4.90 10.25 8.97
CA LYS A 57 -5.67 9.10 8.49
C LYS A 57 -4.77 8.00 7.95
N VAL A 58 -5.18 6.76 8.14
CA VAL A 58 -4.56 5.55 7.58
C VAL A 58 -5.61 4.68 6.90
N VAL A 59 -5.23 3.95 5.84
CA VAL A 59 -6.16 3.04 5.17
C VAL A 59 -6.47 1.84 6.06
N LYS A 60 -7.76 1.52 6.21
CA LYS A 60 -8.25 0.43 7.07
C LYS A 60 -7.69 -0.94 6.67
N ASN A 61 -7.63 -1.22 5.37
CA ASN A 61 -7.11 -2.48 4.83
C ASN A 61 -5.99 -2.20 3.81
N PRO A 62 -4.73 -2.10 4.27
CA PRO A 62 -3.62 -1.73 3.40
C PRO A 62 -3.28 -2.81 2.36
N TYR A 63 -3.67 -4.07 2.57
CA TYR A 63 -3.47 -5.15 1.58
C TYR A 63 -4.36 -5.02 0.34
N GLU A 64 -5.34 -4.13 0.36
CA GLU A 64 -6.17 -3.79 -0.80
C GLU A 64 -5.78 -2.43 -1.38
N SER A 65 -4.80 -1.75 -0.78
CA SER A 65 -4.31 -0.45 -1.23
C SER A 65 -3.26 -0.64 -2.32
N THR A 66 -3.49 -0.02 -3.48
CA THR A 66 -2.48 0.19 -4.51
C THR A 66 -1.95 1.61 -4.41
N GLU A 67 -0.77 1.87 -4.99
CA GLU A 67 -0.16 3.20 -5.02
C GLU A 67 -1.14 4.24 -5.57
N ASP A 68 -1.71 3.98 -6.75
CA ASP A 68 -2.69 4.87 -7.38
C ASP A 68 -3.94 5.08 -6.52
N ARG A 69 -4.49 4.04 -5.89
CA ARG A 69 -5.67 4.20 -5.02
C ARG A 69 -5.35 4.99 -3.75
N CYS A 70 -4.15 4.83 -3.21
CA CYS A 70 -3.67 5.63 -2.07
C CYS A 70 -3.58 7.11 -2.46
N LEU A 71 -2.97 7.42 -3.61
CA LEU A 71 -2.90 8.77 -4.16
C LEU A 71 -4.27 9.36 -4.49
N ALA A 72 -5.18 8.56 -5.05
CA ALA A 72 -6.55 8.96 -5.33
C ALA A 72 -7.31 9.34 -4.05
N THR A 73 -7.09 8.60 -2.97
CA THR A 73 -7.68 8.88 -1.66
C THR A 73 -7.26 10.25 -1.15
N CYS A 74 -5.96 10.58 -1.22
CA CYS A 74 -5.46 11.91 -0.86
C CYS A 74 -5.89 13.02 -1.83
N LYS A 75 -6.05 12.71 -3.11
CA LYS A 75 -6.57 13.68 -4.08
C LYS A 75 -8.01 14.07 -3.75
N ALA A 76 -8.84 13.09 -3.38
CA ALA A 76 -10.24 13.29 -3.00
C ALA A 76 -10.40 13.99 -1.65
N ASP A 77 -9.43 13.84 -0.74
CA ASP A 77 -9.44 14.51 0.57
C ASP A 77 -8.84 15.94 0.47
N PRO A 78 -9.61 17.00 0.79
CA PRO A 78 -9.09 18.37 0.78
C PRO A 78 -8.06 18.65 1.88
N GLU A 79 -8.09 17.90 2.99
CA GLU A 79 -7.14 18.06 4.09
C GLU A 79 -5.78 17.43 3.76
N CYS A 80 -5.78 16.41 2.91
CA CYS A 80 -4.56 15.70 2.55
C CYS A 80 -3.59 16.56 1.71
N LYS A 81 -2.38 16.74 2.23
CA LYS A 81 -1.26 17.43 1.56
C LYS A 81 -0.13 16.49 1.16
N MET A 82 0.00 15.37 1.86
CA MET A 82 1.09 14.41 1.68
C MET A 82 0.62 12.98 1.97
N VAL A 83 1.20 12.01 1.28
CA VAL A 83 0.91 10.58 1.43
C VAL A 83 2.20 9.80 1.61
N VAL A 84 2.17 8.76 2.42
CA VAL A 84 3.18 7.71 2.41
C VAL A 84 2.53 6.43 1.90
N TYR A 85 3.12 5.83 0.86
CA TYR A 85 2.73 4.51 0.37
C TYR A 85 3.95 3.62 0.26
N GLY A 86 3.85 2.38 0.75
CA GLY A 86 4.94 1.43 0.62
C GLY A 86 4.99 0.30 1.61
N PHE A 87 6.11 -0.42 1.56
CA PHE A 87 6.43 -1.50 2.49
C PHE A 87 7.27 -0.98 3.66
N VAL A 88 6.71 -0.96 4.87
CA VAL A 88 7.47 -0.53 6.05
C VAL A 88 7.39 -1.54 7.18
N GLY A 89 8.36 -2.47 7.17
CA GLY A 89 8.84 -3.23 8.33
C GLY A 89 7.86 -4.22 8.99
N GLY A 90 8.07 -5.53 8.74
CA GLY A 90 7.51 -6.61 9.55
C GLY A 90 6.25 -7.28 8.95
N ARG A 91 5.32 -7.74 9.81
CA ARG A 91 4.13 -8.52 9.41
C ARG A 91 3.06 -7.69 8.69
N GLN A 92 3.13 -6.35 8.73
CA GLN A 92 2.28 -5.45 7.94
C GLN A 92 3.06 -5.08 6.67
N VAL A 93 2.57 -5.57 5.54
CA VAL A 93 3.31 -5.55 4.27
C VAL A 93 3.11 -4.22 3.52
N PHE A 94 1.99 -3.52 3.71
CA PHE A 94 1.73 -2.26 3.02
C PHE A 94 1.22 -1.21 4.00
N THR A 95 1.56 0.04 3.72
CA THR A 95 1.00 1.21 4.40
C THR A 95 0.48 2.20 3.36
N CYS A 96 -0.61 2.88 3.71
CA CYS A 96 -1.12 4.05 3.02
C CYS A 96 -1.55 5.04 4.09
N GLU A 97 -0.75 6.10 4.24
CA GLU A 97 -0.86 7.08 5.32
C GLU A 97 -1.09 8.45 4.72
N LEU A 98 -2.06 9.20 5.24
CA LEU A 98 -2.41 10.53 4.78
C LEU A 98 -1.98 11.55 5.84
N TYR A 99 -1.33 12.61 5.39
CA TYR A 99 -0.86 13.71 6.22
C TYR A 99 -1.49 15.02 5.75
N ASP A 100 -1.94 15.80 6.72
CA ASP A 100 -2.53 17.13 6.58
C ASP A 100 -1.48 18.25 6.56
N GLN A 101 -0.23 17.89 6.86
CA GLN A 101 0.93 18.76 6.83
C GLN A 101 2.05 18.12 6.01
N VAL A 102 2.78 18.97 5.28
CA VAL A 102 3.97 18.52 4.56
C VAL A 102 5.13 18.49 5.53
N ASN A 103 5.64 17.30 5.85
CA ASN A 103 6.90 17.16 6.57
C ASN A 103 7.83 16.17 5.87
N VAL A 104 8.82 16.74 5.19
CA VAL A 104 9.93 16.02 4.55
C VAL A 104 11.29 16.43 5.11
N LYS A 105 11.32 17.02 6.32
CA LYS A 105 12.58 17.36 7.01
C LYS A 105 13.14 16.07 7.64
N ASN A 106 14.33 15.66 7.19
CA ASN A 106 15.04 14.48 7.70
C ASN A 106 14.21 13.17 7.63
N PRO A 107 13.75 12.76 6.44
CA PRO A 107 12.97 11.54 6.29
C PRO A 107 13.79 10.30 6.70
N ILE A 108 13.10 9.29 7.22
CA ILE A 108 13.70 7.99 7.53
C ILE A 108 13.99 7.28 6.21
N TYR A 109 15.18 6.70 6.06
CA TYR A 109 15.46 5.80 4.94
C TYR A 109 14.62 4.53 5.10
N ALA A 110 13.71 4.27 4.16
CA ALA A 110 12.80 3.12 4.21
C ALA A 110 12.62 2.55 2.79
N PRO A 111 13.37 1.48 2.42
CA PRO A 111 13.26 0.87 1.10
C PRO A 111 11.83 0.48 0.74
N PHE A 112 11.47 0.65 -0.53
CA PHE A 112 10.14 0.33 -1.07
C PHE A 112 9.00 1.15 -0.45
N THR A 113 9.33 2.28 0.15
CA THR A 113 8.36 3.25 0.66
C THR A 113 8.65 4.61 0.12
N ASN A 114 7.60 5.30 -0.32
CA ASN A 114 7.72 6.58 -0.98
C ASN A 114 6.81 7.60 -0.28
N ILE A 115 7.31 8.83 -0.20
CA ILE A 115 6.53 10.00 0.22
C ILE A 115 6.04 10.71 -1.04
N TYR A 116 4.76 11.07 -1.11
CA TYR A 116 4.14 11.80 -2.21
C TYR A 116 3.54 13.09 -1.70
N LEU A 117 3.94 14.22 -2.29
CA LEU A 117 3.48 15.55 -1.95
C LEU A 117 2.51 16.01 -3.04
N LYS A 118 1.30 16.40 -2.62
CA LYS A 118 0.26 16.86 -3.52
C LYS A 118 0.71 18.19 -4.15
N ARG A 119 0.80 18.26 -5.48
CA ARG A 119 1.28 19.47 -6.20
C ARG A 119 0.33 20.68 -6.10
N GLY A 120 -0.93 20.44 -5.72
CA GLY A 120 -1.97 21.47 -5.60
C GLY A 120 -3.37 20.87 -5.68
N PRO A 121 -4.43 21.69 -5.67
CA PRO A 121 -5.81 21.21 -5.75
C PRO A 121 -6.19 20.67 -7.13
N ILE A 122 -5.51 21.13 -8.20
CA ILE A 122 -5.84 20.78 -9.58
C ILE A 122 -4.70 19.95 -10.17
N CYS A 123 -5.01 18.71 -10.53
CA CYS A 123 -4.18 17.88 -11.39
C CYS A 123 -5.02 17.32 -12.53
N ASN A 124 -4.64 17.65 -13.76
CA ASN A 124 -5.33 17.25 -14.99
C ASN A 124 -4.83 15.89 -15.51
N SER A 125 -4.70 14.91 -14.61
CA SER A 125 -4.37 13.55 -15.02
C SER A 125 -5.55 12.93 -15.78
N LYS A 126 -5.27 12.24 -16.89
CA LYS A 126 -6.29 11.43 -17.59
C LYS A 126 -6.84 10.31 -16.69
N PHE A 127 -6.11 9.95 -15.65
CA PHE A 127 -6.45 8.92 -14.68
C PHE A 127 -6.99 9.47 -13.36
N ALA A 128 -7.20 10.80 -13.26
CA ALA A 128 -7.64 11.50 -12.06
C ALA A 128 -8.91 10.92 -11.42
N ASN A 129 -9.77 10.30 -12.23
CA ASN A 129 -11.07 9.75 -11.83
C ASN A 129 -11.18 8.23 -12.07
N THR A 130 -10.07 7.56 -12.42
CA THR A 130 -10.07 6.11 -12.71
C THR A 130 -10.05 5.28 -11.43
N PHE A 131 -9.52 5.84 -10.35
CA PHE A 131 -9.28 5.12 -9.10
C PHE A 131 -10.24 5.60 -8.02
N TYR A 132 -10.86 4.65 -7.33
CA TYR A 132 -11.78 4.95 -6.23
C TYR A 132 -11.03 5.14 -4.91
N PRO A 133 -11.40 6.15 -4.10
CA PRO A 133 -10.85 6.34 -2.76
C PRO A 133 -10.99 5.10 -1.88
N LEU A 134 -10.01 4.87 -1.03
CA LEU A 134 -9.97 3.78 -0.05
C LEU A 134 -10.72 4.17 1.22
N GLN A 135 -11.16 3.17 1.99
CA GLN A 135 -11.67 3.40 3.33
C GLN A 135 -10.52 3.73 4.28
N VAL A 136 -10.68 4.83 5.00
CA VAL A 136 -9.69 5.37 5.93
C VAL A 136 -10.24 5.35 7.36
N VAL A 137 -9.34 5.24 8.32
CA VAL A 137 -9.58 5.38 9.75
C VAL A 137 -8.59 6.40 10.30
N ASP A 138 -8.84 6.92 11.50
CA ASP A 138 -7.92 7.85 12.14
C ASP A 138 -6.56 7.18 12.37
N GLY A 139 -5.49 7.94 12.13
CA GLY A 139 -4.16 7.47 12.46
C GLY A 139 -3.94 7.44 13.97
N ASP A 140 -3.18 6.44 14.41
CA ASP A 140 -2.93 6.20 15.83
C ASP A 140 -1.43 6.03 16.12
N GLU A 141 -1.10 5.85 17.40
CA GLU A 141 0.27 5.64 17.85
C GLU A 141 0.90 4.33 17.33
N THR A 142 0.11 3.42 16.74
CA THR A 142 0.66 2.18 16.16
C THR A 142 1.58 2.49 14.99
N VAL A 143 1.36 3.61 14.28
CA VAL A 143 2.25 4.11 13.23
C VAL A 143 3.62 4.47 13.81
N ILE A 144 3.66 5.16 14.95
CA ILE A 144 4.92 5.49 15.66
C ILE A 144 5.61 4.20 16.12
N ALA A 145 4.87 3.26 16.71
CA ALA A 145 5.42 1.99 17.17
C ALA A 145 6.04 1.19 16.02
N ARG A 146 5.39 1.19 14.84
CA ARG A 146 5.89 0.54 13.63
C ARG A 146 7.18 1.21 13.12
N LYS A 147 7.19 2.54 12.97
CA LYS A 147 8.36 3.30 12.50
C LYS A 147 9.53 3.19 13.48
N SER A 148 9.28 3.28 14.78
CA SER A 148 10.34 3.19 15.79
C SER A 148 10.97 1.81 15.81
N ARG A 149 10.19 0.74 15.61
CA ARG A 149 10.70 -0.62 15.43
C ARG A 149 11.61 -0.71 14.20
N TYR A 150 11.17 -0.14 13.08
CA TYR A 150 11.96 -0.12 11.86
C TYR A 150 13.31 0.61 12.05
N VAL A 151 13.30 1.83 12.61
CA VAL A 151 14.53 2.61 12.88
C VAL A 151 15.48 1.85 13.82
N LYS A 152 14.95 1.22 14.87
CA LYS A 152 15.76 0.40 15.79
C LYS A 152 16.39 -0.80 15.07
N LEU A 153 15.67 -1.44 14.16
CA LEU A 153 16.19 -2.56 13.37
C LEU A 153 17.24 -2.11 12.35
N SER A 154 17.06 -0.95 11.71
CA SER A 154 18.00 -0.43 10.72
C SER A 154 19.31 0.05 11.34
N GLN A 155 19.29 0.44 12.62
CA GLN A 155 20.49 0.84 13.38
C GLN A 155 21.28 -0.36 13.95
N ARG A 156 20.71 -1.57 13.97
CA ARG A 156 21.45 -2.75 14.45
C ARG A 156 22.53 -3.10 13.45
N GLN A 157 23.76 -3.18 13.93
CA GLN A 157 24.85 -3.77 13.16
C GLN A 157 24.48 -5.22 12.83
N ASN A 158 24.54 -5.56 11.55
CA ASN A 158 24.31 -6.93 11.12
C ASN A 158 25.53 -7.77 11.54
N PRO A 159 25.39 -8.73 12.48
CA PRO A 159 26.50 -9.54 12.96
C PRO A 159 27.05 -10.48 11.88
N PHE A 160 26.42 -10.56 10.71
CA PHE A 160 26.87 -11.34 9.56
C PHE A 160 27.49 -10.48 8.44
N ASN A 161 27.60 -9.15 8.65
CA ASN A 161 28.29 -8.26 7.73
C ASN A 161 29.78 -8.21 8.06
N PHE A 162 30.46 -9.36 7.98
CA PHE A 162 31.92 -9.44 7.96
C PHE A 162 32.36 -9.21 6.51
N GLY A 163 32.80 -7.99 6.21
CA GLY A 163 33.40 -7.59 4.94
C GLY A 163 34.74 -6.96 5.20
#